data_AF-A0A831QFW3-F1
#
_entry.id   AF-A0A831QFW3-F1
#
_cell.length_a   1.000
_cell.length_b   1.000
_cell.length_c   1.000
_cell.angle_alpha   90.00
_cell.angle_beta   90.00
_cell.angle_gamma   90.00
#
_symmetry.space_group_name_H-M   'P 1'
#
loop_
_entity.id
_entity.type
_entity.pdbx_description
1 polymer ?
#
loop_
_entity_poly.entity_id
_entity_poly.type
_entity_poly.pdbx_seq_one_letter_code
_entity_poly.pdbx_strand_id
1 'polypeptide(L)'
;SYWTDGCAHSMNSIWAAADLATGKTPDEIIEIDAAMIRDSVGGLPSDHLHCALLAEETLQAALHNYMIHSRQKSNRRGEDKATSSSPQ
;
A
#
# COMPACT_ATOMS: atom_id res chain seq x y z
N SER A 1 5.77 3.40 5.72
CA SER A 1 5.38 3.48 7.14
C SER A 1 3.88 3.22 7.25
N TYR A 2 3.41 2.73 8.38
CA TYR A 2 2.01 2.41 8.63
C TYR A 2 1.61 2.98 10.00
N TRP A 3 0.34 3.35 10.17
CA TRP A 3 -0.20 3.89 11.43
C TRP A 3 -1.72 3.73 11.45
N THR A 4 -2.29 3.51 12.64
CA THR A 4 -3.74 3.45 12.89
C THR A 4 -4.01 3.92 14.32
N ASP A 5 -5.19 4.50 14.53
CA ASP A 5 -5.77 4.84 15.83
C ASP A 5 -6.82 3.81 16.30
N GLY A 6 -6.93 2.68 15.58
CA GLY A 6 -7.84 1.59 15.90
C GLY A 6 -7.38 0.70 17.06
N CYS A 7 -8.01 -0.46 17.18
CA CYS A 7 -7.69 -1.42 18.25
C CYS A 7 -6.39 -2.19 17.97
N ALA A 8 -5.95 -3.01 18.93
CA ALA A 8 -4.75 -3.84 18.79
C ALA A 8 -4.79 -4.76 17.55
N HIS A 9 -5.96 -5.30 17.19
CA HIS A 9 -6.13 -6.12 16.00
C HIS A 9 -5.95 -5.30 14.70
N SER A 10 -6.42 -4.05 14.71
CA SER A 10 -6.20 -3.11 13.59
C SER A 10 -4.71 -2.83 13.43
N MET A 11 -3.99 -2.57 14.53
CA MET A 11 -2.54 -2.35 14.51
C MET A 11 -1.78 -3.55 13.95
N ASN A 12 -2.10 -4.77 14.41
CA ASN A 12 -1.47 -5.98 13.89
C ASN A 12 -1.80 -6.23 12.42
N SER A 13 -3.04 -5.96 12.00
CA SER A 13 -3.47 -6.16 10.61
C SER A 13 -2.76 -5.21 9.65
N ILE A 14 -2.60 -3.92 10.00
CA ILE A 14 -1.86 -2.98 9.14
C ILE A 14 -0.36 -3.28 9.11
N TRP A 15 0.20 -3.79 10.21
CA TRP A 15 1.59 -4.21 10.24
C TRP A 15 1.80 -5.41 9.31
N ALA A 16 0.94 -6.43 9.44
CA ALA A 16 0.99 -7.60 8.57
C ALA A 16 0.79 -7.23 7.10
N ALA A 17 -0.16 -6.33 6.77
CA ALA A 17 -0.35 -5.85 5.41
C ALA A 17 0.93 -5.17 4.85
N ALA A 18 1.57 -4.32 5.65
CA ALA A 18 2.81 -3.65 5.26
C ALA A 18 4.00 -4.61 5.11
N ASP A 19 4.11 -5.59 6.02
CA ASP A 19 5.15 -6.61 5.99
C ASP A 19 4.99 -7.51 4.76
N LEU A 20 3.77 -8.01 4.51
CA LEU A 20 3.44 -8.80 3.31
C LEU A 20 3.75 -8.05 2.01
N ALA A 21 3.49 -6.74 1.98
CA ALA A 21 3.76 -5.91 0.80
C ALA A 21 5.25 -5.58 0.60
N THR A 22 6.10 -5.77 1.61
CA THR A 22 7.52 -5.37 1.55
C THR A 22 8.29 -6.22 0.54
N GLY A 23 8.98 -5.56 -0.39
CA GLY A 23 9.78 -6.23 -1.43
C GLY A 23 8.98 -6.79 -2.60
N LYS A 24 7.65 -6.66 -2.60
CA LYS A 24 6.77 -7.07 -3.70
C LYS A 24 6.64 -5.99 -4.77
N THR A 25 6.33 -6.42 -5.99
CA THR A 25 5.92 -5.56 -7.10
C THR A 25 4.46 -5.12 -6.95
N PRO A 26 4.02 -4.04 -7.61
CA PRO A 26 2.61 -3.62 -7.61
C PRO A 26 1.62 -4.74 -7.95
N ASP A 27 1.94 -5.57 -8.94
CA ASP A 27 1.10 -6.69 -9.39
C ASP A 27 1.04 -7.83 -8.37
N GLU A 28 2.04 -7.97 -7.50
CA GLU A 28 2.01 -8.94 -6.40
C GLU A 28 1.33 -8.37 -5.15
N ILE A 29 1.38 -7.04 -4.96
CA ILE A 29 0.73 -6.38 -3.83
C ILE A 29 -0.79 -6.41 -4.00
N ILE A 30 -1.30 -6.28 -5.22
CA ILE A 30 -2.76 -6.29 -5.47
C ILE A 30 -3.42 -7.62 -5.08
N GLU A 31 -2.65 -8.71 -5.08
CA GLU A 31 -3.14 -10.04 -4.67
C GLU A 31 -3.28 -10.19 -3.15
N ILE A 32 -2.74 -9.27 -2.33
CA ILE A 32 -2.85 -9.33 -0.87
C ILE A 32 -4.29 -9.05 -0.44
N ASP A 33 -4.95 -10.06 0.12
CA ASP A 33 -6.34 -10.02 0.61
C ASP A 33 -6.43 -10.10 2.15
N ALA A 34 -7.64 -9.87 2.68
CA ALA A 34 -7.92 -9.95 4.11
C ALA A 34 -7.64 -11.34 4.71
N ALA A 35 -7.78 -12.42 3.94
CA ALA A 35 -7.51 -13.77 4.42
C ALA A 35 -6.02 -13.97 4.70
N MET A 36 -5.16 -13.56 3.77
CA MET A 36 -3.71 -13.61 3.97
C MET A 36 -3.24 -12.72 5.12
N ILE A 37 -3.82 -11.52 5.26
CA ILE A 37 -3.50 -10.62 6.40
C ILE A 37 -3.90 -11.28 7.72
N ARG A 38 -5.12 -11.84 7.79
CA ARG A 38 -5.62 -12.56 8.96
C ARG A 38 -4.70 -13.75 9.31
N ASP A 39 -4.32 -14.54 8.32
CA ASP A 39 -3.51 -15.73 8.55
C ASP A 39 -2.08 -15.37 8.99
N SER A 40 -1.53 -14.27 8.46
CA SER A 40 -0.24 -13.71 8.87
C SER A 40 -0.20 -13.32 10.35
N VAL A 41 -1.30 -12.80 10.90
CA VAL A 41 -1.41 -12.47 12.34
C VAL A 41 -1.81 -13.68 13.22
N GLY A 42 -1.90 -14.89 12.65
CA GLY A 42 -2.27 -16.11 13.38
C GLY A 42 -3.78 -16.29 13.57
N GLY A 43 -4.59 -15.56 12.79
CA GLY A 43 -6.05 -15.56 12.89
C GLY A 43 -6.61 -14.38 13.68
N LEU A 44 -7.92 -14.18 13.56
CA LEU A 44 -8.66 -13.12 14.24
C LEU A 44 -9.98 -13.69 14.79
N PRO A 45 -10.45 -13.22 15.95
CA PRO A 45 -11.81 -13.48 16.40
C PRO A 45 -12.84 -12.96 15.39
N SER A 46 -14.02 -13.60 15.33
CA SER A 46 -15.09 -13.26 14.38
C SER A 46 -15.45 -11.78 14.39
N ASP A 47 -15.54 -11.17 15.58
CA ASP A 47 -15.90 -9.75 15.74
C ASP A 47 -14.83 -8.79 15.20
N HIS A 48 -13.61 -9.27 14.96
CA HIS A 48 -12.45 -8.47 14.53
C HIS A 48 -11.97 -8.81 13.13
N LEU A 49 -12.68 -9.67 12.38
CA LEU A 49 -12.36 -9.96 10.98
C LEU A 49 -12.36 -8.67 10.12
N HIS A 50 -13.16 -7.68 10.50
CA HIS A 50 -13.18 -6.36 9.86
C HIS A 50 -11.83 -5.62 9.92
N CYS A 51 -10.96 -5.93 10.89
CA CYS A 51 -9.62 -5.32 10.98
C CYS A 51 -8.72 -5.75 9.82
N ALA A 52 -8.81 -7.01 9.38
CA ALA A 52 -8.05 -7.51 8.24
C ALA A 52 -8.60 -6.94 6.92
N LEU A 53 -9.94 -6.89 6.78
CA LEU A 53 -10.58 -6.26 5.62
C LEU A 53 -10.20 -4.79 5.48
N LEU A 54 -10.25 -4.02 6.57
CA LEU A 54 -9.86 -2.62 6.55
C LEU A 54 -8.37 -2.45 6.19
N ALA A 55 -7.50 -3.35 6.65
CA ALA A 55 -6.08 -3.32 6.31
C ALA A 55 -5.84 -3.63 4.82
N GLU A 56 -6.56 -4.60 4.24
CA GLU A 56 -6.58 -4.87 2.80
C GLU A 56 -6.99 -3.62 2.01
N GLU A 57 -8.16 -3.05 2.31
CA GLU A 57 -8.68 -1.87 1.62
C GLU A 57 -7.70 -0.69 1.69
N THR A 58 -7.07 -0.51 2.86
CA THR A 58 -6.05 0.53 3.07
C THR A 58 -4.81 0.29 2.21
N LEU A 59 -4.33 -0.95 2.13
CA LEU A 59 -3.18 -1.32 1.30
C LEU A 59 -3.49 -1.09 -0.19
N GLN A 60 -4.67 -1.51 -0.65
CA GLN A 60 -5.10 -1.32 -2.03
C GLN A 60 -5.26 0.17 -2.38
N ALA A 61 -5.83 0.97 -1.47
CA ALA A 61 -5.92 2.42 -1.63
C ALA A 61 -4.53 3.07 -1.73
N ALA A 62 -3.57 2.65 -0.91
CA ALA A 62 -2.19 3.13 -0.96
C ALA A 62 -1.49 2.74 -2.27
N LEU A 63 -1.68 1.50 -2.74
CA LEU A 63 -1.15 1.02 -4.02
C LEU A 63 -1.73 1.81 -5.19
N HIS A 64 -3.04 2.00 -5.22
CA HIS A 64 -3.71 2.82 -6.24
C HIS A 64 -3.16 4.25 -6.27
N ASN A 65 -2.99 4.86 -5.10
CA ASN A 65 -2.43 6.20 -4.97
C ASN A 65 -0.99 6.26 -5.50
N TYR A 66 -0.18 5.25 -5.19
CA TYR A 66 1.18 5.10 -5.72
C TYR A 66 1.18 4.99 -7.25
N MET A 67 0.30 4.20 -7.85
CA MET A 67 0.22 4.02 -9.31
C MET A 67 -0.17 5.31 -10.03
N ILE A 68 -1.14 6.07 -9.50
CA ILE A 68 -1.56 7.36 -10.07
C ILE A 68 -0.39 8.35 -10.04
N HIS A 69 0.30 8.49 -8.91
CA HIS A 69 1.38 9.47 -8.76
C HIS A 69 2.67 9.08 -9.48
N SER A 70 2.91 7.78 -9.66
CA SER A 70 4.03 7.28 -10.46
C SER A 70 3.90 7.70 -11.93
N ARG A 71 2.67 7.73 -12.49
CA ARG A 71 2.39 8.25 -13.85
C ARG A 71 2.57 9.76 -13.97
N GLN A 72 2.36 10.52 -12.90
CA GLN A 72 2.59 11.98 -12.92
C GLN A 72 4.07 12.35 -12.80
N LYS A 73 4.90 11.52 -12.14
CA LYS A 73 6.36 11.74 -12.06
C LYS A 73 7.07 11.53 -13.40
N SER A 74 6.60 10.61 -14.26
CA SER A 74 7.14 10.48 -15.62
C SER A 74 6.83 11.69 -16.49
N ASN A 75 5.68 12.35 -16.28
CA ASN A 75 5.28 13.53 -17.05
C ASN A 75 6.15 14.76 -16.71
N ARG A 76 6.41 15.02 -15.42
CA ARG A 76 7.25 16.15 -14.98
C ARG A 76 8.72 16.05 -15.42
N ARG A 77 9.33 14.85 -15.40
CA ARG A 77 10.72 14.66 -15.89
C ARG A 77 10.89 14.91 -17.39
N GLY A 78 9.81 14.86 -18.17
CA GLY A 78 9.82 15.21 -19.58
C GLY A 78 9.93 16.72 -19.82
N GLU A 79 9.29 17.53 -18.98
CA GLU A 79 9.32 19.00 -19.05
C GLU A 79 10.65 19.57 -18.55
N ASP A 80 11.24 18.96 -17.51
CA ASP A 80 12.54 19.37 -16.97
C ASP A 80 13.69 19.19 -17.99
N LYS A 81 13.57 18.23 -18.92
CA LYS A 81 14.58 17.99 -19.98
C LYS A 81 14.47 18.93 -21.17
N ALA A 82 13.32 19.58 -21.39
CA ALA A 82 13.10 20.46 -22.53
C ALA A 82 13.60 21.90 -22.30
N THR A 83 13.96 22.25 -21.06
CA THR A 83 14.35 23.61 -20.67
C THR A 83 15.85 23.80 -20.43
N SER A 84 16.68 22.75 -20.56
CA SER A 84 18.13 22.80 -20.31
C SER A 84 19.02 22.81 -21.55
N SER A 85 18.48 23.07 -22.75
CA SER A 85 19.28 23.19 -23.99
C SER A 85 19.02 24.52 -24.70
N SER A 86 19.47 25.60 -24.06
CA SER A 86 19.85 26.83 -24.76
C SER A 86 21.29 27.17 -24.36
N PRO A 87 22.28 26.92 -25.22
CA PRO A 87 23.59 27.53 -25.06
C PRO A 87 23.46 29.02 -25.40
N GLN A 88 23.96 29.88 -24.52
CA GLN A 88 24.39 31.22 -24.95
C GLN A 88 25.67 31.10 -25.76
#